data_AF-K0IXS1-F1
#
_entry.id   AF-K0IXS1-F1
#
_cell.length_a   1.000
_cell.length_b   1.000
_cell.length_c   1.000
_cell.angle_alpha   90.00
_cell.angle_beta   90.00
_cell.angle_gamma   90.00
#
_symmetry.space_group_name_H-M   'P 1'
#
loop_
_entity.id
_entity.type
_entity.pdbx_description
1 polymer ?
#
loop_
_entity_poly.entity_id
_entity_poly.type
_entity_poly.pdbx_seq_one_letter_code
_entity_poly.pdbx_strand_id
1 'polypeptide(L)' 'MIQNHLVHECPRCGGKDLGKGKQSGYAVLNPFKKILGMGSAVIYILCTDCGYIIDQYVEKPARFKGTL' A
#
# COMPACT_ATOMS: atom_id res chain seq x y z
N MET A 1 17.09 6.62 0.21
CA MET A 1 16.80 6.53 -1.24
C MET A 1 15.71 5.49 -1.40
N ILE A 2 14.44 5.91 -1.52
CA ILE A 2 13.33 4.95 -1.69
C ILE A 2 13.32 4.63 -3.18
N GLN A 3 13.63 3.39 -3.55
CA GLN A 3 13.61 2.96 -4.94
C GLN A 3 12.19 3.15 -5.47
N ASN A 4 12.06 4.06 -6.43
CA ASN A 4 10.84 4.29 -7.17
C ASN A 4 10.67 3.09 -8.13
N HIS A 5 10.13 1.98 -7.60
CA HIS A 5 9.74 0.84 -8.42
C HIS A 5 8.54 1.28 -9.27
N LEU A 6 8.83 1.89 -10.41
CA LEU A 6 7.84 2.09 -11.45
C LEU A 6 7.51 0.71 -12.01
N VAL A 7 6.48 0.08 -11.46
CA VAL A 7 5.98 -1.17 -12.00
C VAL A 7 5.23 -0.85 -13.28
N HIS A 8 5.81 -1.21 -14.42
CA HIS A 8 5.23 -0.98 -15.75
C HIS A 8 4.39 -2.17 -16.24
N GLU A 9 4.57 -3.35 -15.64
CA GLU A 9 3.86 -4.58 -15.99
C GLU A 9 3.74 -5.51 -14.79
N CYS A 10 2.74 -6.39 -14.82
CA CYS A 10 2.52 -7.39 -13.79
C CYS A 10 3.62 -8.47 -13.86
N PRO A 11 4.39 -8.69 -12.77
CA PRO A 11 5.45 -9.70 -12.75
C PRO A 11 4.91 -11.14 -12.77
N ARG A 12 3.60 -11.33 -12.55
CA ARG A 12 2.96 -12.64 -12.59
C ARG A 12 2.49 -13.04 -13.98
N CYS A 13 1.86 -12.14 -14.74
CA CYS A 13 1.21 -12.48 -16.02
C CYS A 13 1.69 -11.64 -17.22
N GLY A 14 2.55 -10.64 -17.01
CA GLY A 14 2.97 -9.69 -18.06
C GLY A 14 1.90 -8.66 -18.47
N GLY A 15 0.74 -8.64 -17.81
CA GLY A 15 -0.32 -7.67 -18.04
C GLY A 15 0.13 -6.24 -17.77
N LYS A 16 -0.33 -5.28 -18.57
CA LYS A 16 0.09 -3.87 -18.49
C LYS A 16 -0.97 -2.96 -17.88
N ASP A 17 -2.19 -3.46 -17.72
CA ASP A 17 -3.24 -2.72 -17.05
C ASP A 17 -3.13 -2.94 -15.53
N LEU A 18 -2.86 -1.84 -14.84
CA LEU A 18 -2.57 -1.81 -13.41
C LEU A 18 -3.56 -0.88 -12.70
N GLY A 19 -4.18 -1.39 -11.64
CA GLY A 19 -5.11 -0.66 -10.79
C GLY A 19 -4.49 -0.23 -9.46
N LYS A 20 -5.13 0.76 -8.82
CA LYS A 20 -4.87 1.13 -7.42
C LYS A 20 -6.10 0.87 -6.57
N GLY A 21 -5.89 0.26 -5.41
CA GLY A 21 -6.93 -0.02 -4.43
C GLY A 21 -6.54 0.40 -3.03
N LYS A 22 -7.53 0.53 -2.15
CA LYS A 22 -7.33 0.64 -0.70
C LYS A 22 -8.43 -0.12 0.02
N GLN A 23 -8.13 -0.62 1.20
CA GLN A 23 -9.17 -1.20 2.06
C GLN A 23 -10.06 -0.08 2.64
N SER A 24 -11.33 -0.41 2.92
CA SER A 24 -12.32 0.49 3.50
C SER A 24 -12.81 -0.02 4.86
N GLY A 25 -13.49 0.83 5.64
CA GLY A 25 -14.00 0.47 6.97
C GLY A 25 -12.89 0.44 8.04
N TYR A 26 -12.86 -0.62 8.86
CA TYR A 26 -11.93 -0.77 9.99
C TYR A 26 -10.48 -1.15 9.60
N ALA A 27 -10.17 -1.12 8.31
CA ALA A 27 -8.89 -1.57 7.76
C ALA A 27 -7.76 -0.52 7.81
N VAL A 28 -7.85 0.43 8.73
CA VAL A 28 -6.83 1.48 8.89
C VAL A 28 -5.64 0.89 9.63
N LEU A 29 -4.42 1.11 9.11
CA LEU A 29 -3.21 0.74 9.82
C LEU A 29 -2.99 1.74 10.96
N ASN A 30 -2.96 1.26 12.20
CA ASN A 30 -2.82 2.10 13.39
C ASN A 30 -1.42 2.00 14.00
N PRO A 31 -0.84 3.12 14.47
CA PRO A 31 0.45 3.11 15.15
C PRO A 31 0.39 2.37 16.49
N PHE A 32 1.27 1.38 16.68
CA PHE A 32 1.24 0.42 17.79
C PHE A 32 1.19 1.04 19.21
N LYS A 33 1.94 2.11 19.46
CA LYS A 33 2.05 2.76 20.79
C LYS A 33 1.39 4.14 20.89
N LYS A 34 0.64 4.58 19.87
CA LYS A 34 0.00 5.90 19.87
C LYS A 34 -1.51 5.73 19.96
N ILE A 35 -2.03 5.71 21.19
CA ILE A 35 -3.46 5.54 21.51
C ILE A 35 -4.33 6.63 20.85
N LEU A 36 -3.81 7.86 20.71
CA LEU A 36 -4.46 8.99 20.03
C LEU A 36 -3.93 9.23 18.60
N GLY A 37 -3.15 8.30 18.05
CA GLY A 37 -2.53 8.46 16.74
C GLY A 37 -3.54 8.26 15.62
N MET A 38 -3.59 9.21 14.67
CA MET A 38 -4.30 8.97 13.41
C MET A 38 -3.59 7.85 12.64
N GLY A 39 -4.32 6.79 12.31
CA GLY A 39 -3.83 5.73 11.43
C GLY A 39 -3.65 6.18 9.98
N SER A 40 -3.36 5.25 9.07
CA SER A 40 -3.22 5.51 7.63
C SER A 40 -3.78 4.35 6.82
N ALA A 41 -4.29 4.65 5.63
CA ALA A 41 -4.62 3.62 4.65
C ALA A 41 -3.33 2.92 4.15
N VAL A 42 -3.48 1.64 3.79
CA VAL A 42 -2.55 0.92 2.93
C VAL A 42 -3.09 1.00 1.50
N ILE A 43 -2.23 1.45 0.59
CA ILE A 43 -2.50 1.54 -0.84
C ILE A 43 -1.92 0.31 -1.52
N TYR A 44 -2.70 -0.31 -2.39
CA TYR A 44 -2.33 -1.49 -3.16
C TYR A 44 -2.19 -1.11 -4.63
N ILE A 45 -1.13 -1.59 -5.27
CA ILE A 45 -1.01 -1.64 -6.73
C ILE A 45 -1.30 -3.08 -7.12
N LEU A 46 -2.26 -3.28 -8.02
CA LEU A 46 -2.65 -4.61 -8.49
C LEU A 46 -2.74 -4.67 -10.00
N CYS A 47 -2.61 -5.86 -10.56
CA CYS A 47 -2.91 -6.13 -11.95
C CYS A 47 -4.42 -6.37 -12.10
N THR A 48 -5.06 -5.63 -13.00
CA THR A 48 -6.50 -5.81 -13.29
C THR A 48 -6.77 -7.03 -14.16
N ASP A 49 -5.78 -7.47 -14.95
CA ASP A 49 -5.90 -8.65 -15.82
C ASP A 49 -5.93 -9.97 -15.02
N CYS A 50 -5.15 -10.09 -13.94
CA CYS A 50 -5.00 -11.36 -13.20
C CYS A 50 -5.24 -11.26 -11.69
N GLY A 51 -5.50 -10.07 -11.15
CA GLY A 51 -5.77 -9.86 -9.71
C GLY A 51 -4.55 -9.94 -8.81
N TYR A 52 -3.33 -10.06 -9.35
CA TYR A 52 -2.11 -10.08 -8.52
C TYR A 52 -1.85 -8.73 -7.86
N ILE A 53 -1.66 -8.71 -6.54
CA ILE A 53 -1.17 -7.53 -5.83
C ILE A 53 0.34 -7.47 -6.06
N ILE A 54 0.76 -6.41 -6.74
CA ILE A 54 2.13 -6.17 -7.16
C ILE A 54 2.92 -5.52 -6.01
N ASP A 55 2.32 -4.53 -5.36
CA ASP A 55 2.96 -3.78 -4.29
C ASP A 55 1.92 -3.22 -3.32
N GLN A 56 2.36 -2.87 -2.11
CA GLN A 56 1.56 -2.19 -1.11
C GLN A 56 2.40 -1.22 -0.26
N TYR A 57 1.85 -0.04 0.03
CA TYR A 57 2.53 0.96 0.85
C TYR A 57 1.56 1.75 1.73
N VAL A 58 2.09 2.26 2.84
CA VAL A 58 1.33 3.13 3.75
C VAL A 58 1.25 4.53 3.13
N GLU A 59 0.05 5.09 3.03
CA GLU A 59 -0.17 6.43 2.43
C GLU A 59 0.54 7.55 3.21
N LYS A 60 0.56 7.47 4.55
CA LYS A 60 1.15 8.47 5.46
C LYS A 60 2.14 7.82 6.45
N PRO A 61 3.31 7.33 5.98
CA PRO A 61 4.24 6.56 6.81
C PRO A 61 4.85 7.39 7.95
N ALA A 62 4.92 8.71 7.82
CA ALA A 62 5.42 9.61 8.86
C ALA A 62 4.64 9.51 10.19
N ARG A 63 3.35 9.09 10.16
CA ARG A 63 2.51 8.91 11.35
C ARG A 63 3.03 7.79 12.28
N PHE A 64 3.79 6.85 11.72
CA PHE A 64 4.36 5.68 12.41
C PHE A 64 5.78 5.91 12.92
N LYS A 65 6.37 7.11 12.77
CA LYS A 65 7.67 7.40 13.39
C LYS A 65 7.60 7.27 14.92
N GLY A 66 8.60 6.63 15.51
CA GLY A 66 8.74 6.47 16.97
C GLY A 66 7.76 5.46 17.59
N THR A 67 7.30 4.45 16.86
CA THR A 67 6.40 3.41 17.38
C THR A 67 7.12 2.15 17.88
N LEU A 68 8.45 2.07 17.72
CA LEU A 68 9.31 1.04 18.31
C LEU A 68 9.87 1.54 19.63
#